data_AF-A0A0F8YT93-F1
#
_entry.id   AF-A0A0F8YT93-F1
#
_cell.length_a   1.000
_cell.length_b   1.000
_cell.length_c   1.000
_cell.angle_alpha   90.00
_cell.angle_beta   90.00
_cell.angle_gamma   90.00
#
_symmetry.space_group_name_H-M   'P 1'
#
loop_
_entity.id
_entity.type
_entity.pdbx_description
1 polymer ?
#
loop_
_entity_poly.entity_id
_entity_poly.type
_entity_poly.pdbx_seq_one_letter_code
_entity_poly.pdbx_strand_id
1 'polypeptide(L)'
;MIPTAEVPLNGIHLDEILTEDELPLKYVAYTPCFRREAGAAGKNERGLIRTHQFNKVELFSLTKPENSEKVFNEMLASAEEVLKGLDLHYRNMLLCTGDMSFASAKTIDIEVFLPGQDRYYEVSSVSNCTDFQARRSKIRYRKNKDCSIGNK
;
A
#
# COMPACT_ATOMS: atom_id res chain seq x y z
N MET A 1 7.19 -16.26 -8.14
CA MET A 1 7.66 -14.85 -8.23
C MET A 1 6.61 -13.96 -7.59
N ILE A 2 7.01 -12.85 -6.96
CA ILE A 2 6.08 -11.97 -6.21
C ILE A 2 5.39 -10.95 -7.14
N PRO A 3 4.09 -10.66 -6.93
CA PRO A 3 3.37 -9.65 -7.73
C PRO A 3 3.58 -8.21 -7.24
N THR A 4 4.12 -8.03 -6.03
CA THR A 4 4.50 -6.78 -5.38
C THR A 4 5.36 -7.07 -4.14
N ALA A 5 6.17 -6.11 -3.69
CA ALA A 5 6.92 -6.20 -2.44
C ALA A 5 6.02 -6.20 -1.18
N GLU A 6 4.76 -5.78 -1.28
CA GLU A 6 3.77 -5.90 -0.19
C GLU A 6 3.72 -7.32 0.40
N VAL A 7 3.77 -8.35 -0.47
CA VAL A 7 3.67 -9.76 -0.06
C VAL A 7 4.80 -10.15 0.90
N PRO A 8 6.10 -9.99 0.55
CA PRO A 8 7.17 -10.28 1.49
C PRO A 8 7.24 -9.28 2.66
N LEU A 9 6.94 -8.00 2.46
CA LEU A 9 6.97 -7.00 3.54
C LEU A 9 5.96 -7.32 4.65
N ASN A 10 4.73 -7.71 4.29
CA ASN A 10 3.74 -8.20 5.26
C ASN A 10 4.19 -9.49 5.95
N GLY A 11 5.02 -10.30 5.28
CA GLY A 11 5.55 -11.57 5.80
C GLY A 11 6.70 -11.42 6.81
N ILE A 12 7.33 -10.23 6.92
CA ILE A 12 8.47 -10.01 7.83
C ILE A 12 8.09 -10.31 9.28
N HIS A 13 6.88 -9.94 9.69
CA HIS A 13 6.39 -10.06 11.07
C HIS A 13 5.39 -11.20 11.26
N LEU A 14 5.40 -12.21 10.39
CA LEU A 14 4.47 -13.34 10.46
C LEU A 14 4.52 -14.00 11.85
N ASP A 15 3.34 -14.24 12.45
CA ASP A 15 3.18 -14.82 13.79
C ASP A 15 3.81 -13.99 14.95
N GLU A 16 4.23 -12.75 14.71
CA GLU A 16 4.90 -11.90 15.69
C GLU A 16 3.94 -11.11 16.59
N ILE A 17 4.38 -10.84 17.83
CA ILE A 17 3.73 -9.90 18.76
C ILE A 17 4.69 -8.73 18.99
N LEU A 18 4.42 -7.62 18.31
CA LEU A 18 5.17 -6.37 18.43
C LEU A 18 4.90 -5.67 19.77
N THR A 19 5.82 -4.81 20.19
CA THR A 19 5.59 -3.87 21.28
C THR A 19 4.91 -2.60 20.76
N GLU A 20 4.19 -1.91 21.63
CA GLU A 20 3.46 -0.71 21.24
C GLU A 20 4.39 0.44 20.78
N ASP A 21 5.58 0.53 21.35
CA ASP A 21 6.55 1.60 21.09
C ASP A 21 7.27 1.43 19.74
N GLU A 22 7.22 0.23 19.14
CA GLU A 22 7.76 -0.03 17.80
C GLU A 22 6.86 0.52 16.69
N LEU A 23 5.59 0.83 16.99
CA LEU A 23 4.60 1.24 15.99
C LEU A 23 4.52 2.77 15.86
N PRO A 24 4.50 3.33 14.62
CA PRO A 24 4.39 2.62 13.36
C PRO A 24 5.74 2.14 12.80
N LEU A 25 5.77 0.90 12.31
CA LEU A 25 6.86 0.39 11.48
C LEU A 25 6.60 0.81 10.03
N LYS A 26 7.58 1.44 9.39
CA LYS A 26 7.48 1.94 8.01
C LYS A 26 8.61 1.34 7.17
N TYR A 27 8.25 0.68 6.08
CA TYR A 27 9.16 -0.01 5.19
C TYR A 27 9.11 0.55 3.78
N VAL A 28 10.27 0.49 3.11
CA VAL A 28 10.45 0.78 1.69
C VAL A 28 11.16 -0.41 1.05
N ALA A 29 10.70 -0.85 -0.12
CA ALA A 29 11.40 -1.88 -0.90
C ALA A 29 11.31 -1.62 -2.40
N TYR A 30 12.44 -1.72 -3.10
CA TYR A 30 12.50 -1.73 -4.56
C TYR A 30 12.57 -3.17 -5.06
N THR A 31 11.62 -3.60 -5.89
CA THR A 31 11.59 -4.98 -6.40
C THR A 31 11.07 -5.07 -7.85
N PRO A 32 11.54 -6.07 -8.63
CA PRO A 32 10.82 -6.50 -9.81
C PRO A 32 9.52 -7.22 -9.41
N CYS A 33 8.41 -6.79 -9.99
CA CYS A 33 7.06 -7.30 -9.77
C CYS A 33 6.61 -8.11 -10.98
N PHE A 34 6.03 -9.30 -10.74
CA PHE A 34 5.65 -10.23 -11.79
C PHE A 34 4.15 -10.53 -11.76
N ARG A 35 3.42 -10.18 -12.83
CA ARG A 35 1.98 -10.42 -12.95
C ARG A 35 1.64 -11.21 -14.21
N ARG A 36 0.73 -12.18 -14.08
CA ARG A 36 0.27 -12.99 -15.23
C ARG A 36 -0.58 -12.19 -16.21
N GLU A 37 -1.22 -11.10 -15.76
CA GLU A 37 -2.14 -10.26 -16.56
C GLU A 37 -3.19 -11.09 -17.32
N ALA A 38 -3.68 -12.18 -16.70
CA ALA A 38 -4.68 -13.05 -17.29
C ALA A 38 -5.99 -12.26 -17.51
N GLY A 39 -6.53 -12.30 -18.73
CA GLY A 39 -7.73 -11.55 -19.11
C GLY A 39 -7.47 -10.14 -19.67
N ALA A 40 -6.21 -9.71 -19.80
CA ALA A 40 -5.86 -8.43 -20.43
C ALA A 40 -5.49 -8.55 -21.92
N ALA A 41 -5.52 -9.76 -22.51
CA ALA A 41 -5.23 -9.98 -23.92
C ALA A 41 -6.19 -9.18 -24.80
N GLY A 42 -5.65 -8.25 -25.60
CA GLY A 42 -6.44 -7.38 -26.48
C GLY A 42 -6.91 -6.06 -25.85
N LYS A 43 -6.55 -5.75 -24.59
CA LYS A 43 -6.66 -4.36 -24.09
C LYS A 43 -5.66 -3.48 -24.85
N ASN A 44 -6.13 -2.34 -25.35
CA ASN A 44 -5.40 -1.43 -26.25
C ASN A 44 -4.27 -0.62 -25.56
N GLU A 45 -3.50 -1.24 -24.68
CA GLU A 45 -2.39 -0.61 -23.97
C GLU A 45 -1.07 -1.13 -24.57
N ARG A 46 -0.58 -0.46 -25.62
CA ARG A 46 0.78 -0.70 -26.14
C ARG A 46 1.80 0.05 -25.29
N GLY A 47 2.97 -0.56 -25.08
CA GLY A 47 4.09 0.06 -24.35
C GLY A 47 4.25 -0.50 -22.94
N LEU A 48 4.71 0.34 -22.01
CA LEU A 48 5.12 -0.08 -20.66
C LEU A 48 4.00 -0.03 -19.61
N ILE A 49 2.81 0.42 -19.97
CA ILE A 49 1.66 0.60 -19.06
C ILE A 49 1.25 -0.73 -18.42
N ARG A 50 1.23 -1.81 -19.21
CA ARG A 50 0.87 -3.14 -18.75
C ARG A 50 1.85 -4.17 -19.27
N THR A 51 2.63 -4.75 -18.37
CA THR A 51 3.68 -5.72 -18.68
C THR A 51 3.67 -6.86 -17.68
N HIS A 52 4.24 -8.01 -18.06
CA HIS A 52 4.38 -9.15 -17.14
C HIS A 52 5.41 -8.90 -16.04
N GLN A 53 6.36 -8.00 -16.28
CA GLN A 53 7.39 -7.62 -15.34
C GLN A 53 7.58 -6.10 -15.37
N PHE A 54 7.49 -5.47 -14.21
CA PHE A 54 7.77 -4.05 -14.00
C PHE A 54 8.48 -3.85 -12.66
N ASN A 55 9.16 -2.72 -12.48
CA ASN A 55 9.79 -2.40 -11.20
C ASN A 55 8.88 -1.48 -10.39
N LYS A 56 8.87 -1.68 -9.07
CA LYS A 56 8.10 -0.84 -8.15
C LYS A 56 8.89 -0.57 -6.87
N VAL A 57 8.81 0.66 -6.39
CA VAL A 57 9.18 1.04 -5.02
C VAL A 57 7.91 1.00 -4.19
N GLU A 58 7.88 0.09 -3.20
CA GLU A 58 6.72 -0.12 -2.35
C GLU A 58 6.88 0.59 -1.02
N LEU A 59 5.79 1.20 -0.54
CA LEU A 59 5.64 1.68 0.83
C LEU A 59 4.76 0.69 1.59
N PHE A 60 5.18 0.25 2.76
CA PHE A 60 4.38 -0.63 3.62
C PHE A 60 4.48 -0.18 5.07
N SER A 61 3.34 -0.13 5.77
CA SER A 61 3.32 0.32 7.17
C SER A 61 2.50 -0.63 8.03
N LEU A 62 3.04 -0.98 9.20
CA LEU A 62 2.28 -1.56 10.31
C LEU A 62 2.09 -0.49 11.36
N THR A 63 0.86 -0.32 11.84
CA THR A 63 0.51 0.77 12.75
C THR A 63 -0.54 0.31 13.77
N LYS A 64 -0.68 1.08 14.85
CA LYS A 64 -1.82 0.95 15.76
C LYS A 64 -3.12 1.24 14.99
N PRO A 65 -4.23 0.53 15.28
CA PRO A 65 -5.52 0.73 14.61
C PRO A 65 -5.98 2.19 14.60
N GLU A 66 -5.86 2.89 15.73
CA GLU A 66 -6.23 4.29 15.93
C GLU A 66 -5.43 5.28 15.07
N ASN A 67 -4.23 4.89 14.64
CA ASN A 67 -3.35 5.72 13.81
C ASN A 67 -3.43 5.36 12.32
N SER A 68 -4.19 4.33 11.93
CA SER A 68 -4.21 3.81 10.55
C SER A 68 -4.57 4.87 9.51
N GLU A 69 -5.57 5.72 9.79
CA GLU A 69 -5.99 6.78 8.87
C GLU A 69 -4.92 7.89 8.75
N LYS A 70 -4.23 8.21 9.83
CA LYS A 70 -3.12 9.18 9.81
C LYS A 70 -1.99 8.65 8.93
N VAL A 71 -1.56 7.40 9.14
CA VAL A 71 -0.48 6.76 8.37
C VAL A 71 -0.88 6.59 6.90
N PHE A 72 -2.14 6.30 6.61
CA PHE A 72 -2.68 6.26 5.25
C PHE A 72 -2.48 7.61 4.53
N ASN A 73 -2.86 8.73 5.16
CA ASN A 73 -2.69 10.06 4.57
C ASN A 73 -1.21 10.45 4.41
N GLU A 74 -0.34 10.07 5.35
CA GLU A 74 1.12 10.26 5.23
C GLU A 74 1.70 9.47 4.05
N MET A 75 1.23 8.23 3.83
CA MET A 75 1.67 7.38 2.72
C MET A 75 1.18 7.95 1.37
N LEU A 76 -0.07 8.41 1.29
CA LEU A 76 -0.60 9.10 0.12
C LEU A 76 0.24 10.33 -0.23
N ALA A 77 0.50 11.19 0.76
CA ALA A 77 1.31 12.39 0.57
C ALA A 77 2.74 12.06 0.11
N SER A 78 3.35 10.98 0.61
CA SER A 78 4.67 10.53 0.19
C SER A 78 4.68 10.10 -1.28
N ALA A 79 3.64 9.40 -1.74
CA ALA A 79 3.52 9.02 -3.15
C ALA A 79 3.26 10.23 -4.06
N GLU A 80 2.45 11.20 -3.61
CA GLU A 80 2.23 12.47 -4.32
C GLU A 80 3.49 13.33 -4.42
N GLU A 81 4.34 13.33 -3.39
CA GLU A 81 5.60 14.09 -3.37
C GLU A 81 6.55 13.67 -4.49
N VAL A 82 6.60 12.37 -4.80
CA VAL A 82 7.36 11.86 -5.96
C VAL A 82 6.85 12.48 -7.26
N LEU A 83 5.53 12.54 -7.46
CA LEU A 83 4.94 13.12 -8.67
C LEU A 83 5.15 14.63 -8.77
N LYS A 84 5.04 15.34 -7.64
CA LYS A 84 5.35 16.77 -7.55
C LYS A 84 6.82 17.06 -7.88
N GLY A 85 7.74 16.25 -7.35
CA GLY A 85 9.17 16.37 -7.63
C GLY A 85 9.54 16.08 -9.09
N LEU A 86 8.73 15.27 -9.78
CA LEU A 86 8.88 14.97 -11.21
C LEU A 86 8.09 15.93 -12.12
N ASP A 87 7.38 16.91 -11.56
CA ASP A 87 6.51 17.85 -12.29
C ASP A 87 5.45 17.15 -13.17
N LEU A 88 4.84 16.08 -12.65
CA LEU A 88 3.81 15.33 -13.34
C LEU A 88 2.41 15.79 -12.92
N HIS A 89 1.54 16.07 -13.90
CA HIS A 89 0.14 16.37 -13.62
C HIS A 89 -0.62 15.10 -13.22
N TYR A 90 -1.28 15.12 -12.06
CA TYR A 90 -1.95 13.95 -11.50
C TYR A 90 -3.25 14.31 -10.78
N ARG A 91 -4.06 13.29 -10.48
CA ARG A 91 -5.26 13.39 -9.64
C ARG A 91 -5.36 12.20 -8.69
N ASN A 92 -6.08 12.38 -7.58
CA ASN A 92 -6.38 11.32 -6.62
C ASN A 92 -7.82 10.83 -6.82
N MET A 93 -8.02 9.53 -6.92
CA MET A 93 -9.31 8.88 -7.12
C MET A 93 -9.62 7.95 -5.96
N LEU A 94 -10.63 8.28 -5.16
CA LEU A 94 -11.17 7.36 -4.15
C LEU A 94 -11.97 6.26 -4.86
N LEU A 95 -11.57 5.00 -4.66
CA LEU A 95 -12.21 3.87 -5.34
C LEU A 95 -13.60 3.57 -4.77
N CYS A 96 -14.51 3.17 -5.67
CA CYS A 96 -15.80 2.63 -5.28
C CYS A 96 -15.64 1.19 -4.77
N THR A 97 -16.63 0.69 -4.04
CA THR A 97 -16.53 -0.63 -3.40
C THR A 97 -16.33 -1.79 -4.38
N GLY A 98 -16.81 -1.68 -5.61
CA GLY A 98 -16.66 -2.70 -6.65
C GLY A 98 -15.27 -2.76 -7.29
N ASP A 99 -14.49 -1.68 -7.18
CA ASP A 99 -13.15 -1.56 -7.78
C ASP A 99 -12.02 -1.77 -6.76
N MET A 100 -12.34 -1.88 -5.46
CA MET A 100 -11.33 -2.11 -4.42
C MET A 100 -10.75 -3.52 -4.47
N SER A 101 -9.48 -3.64 -4.06
CA SER A 101 -8.84 -4.94 -3.89
C SER A 101 -9.49 -5.76 -2.78
N PHE A 102 -9.32 -7.08 -2.84
CA PHE A 102 -9.87 -8.01 -1.85
C PHE A 102 -9.43 -7.72 -0.39
N ALA A 103 -8.25 -7.16 -0.20
CA ALA A 103 -7.67 -6.92 1.13
C ALA A 103 -7.93 -5.49 1.67
N SER A 104 -8.32 -4.55 0.81
CA SER A 104 -8.43 -3.14 1.16
C SER A 104 -9.80 -2.77 1.72
N ALA A 105 -9.82 -1.98 2.79
CA ALA A 105 -11.04 -1.35 3.31
C ALA A 105 -11.28 0.05 2.71
N LYS A 106 -10.21 0.72 2.28
CA LYS A 106 -10.21 2.02 1.59
C LYS A 106 -9.00 2.09 0.68
N THR A 107 -9.18 2.58 -0.54
CA THR A 107 -8.09 2.76 -1.51
C THR A 107 -8.22 4.09 -2.24
N ILE A 108 -7.10 4.79 -2.39
CA ILE A 108 -6.95 5.94 -3.28
C ILE A 108 -5.95 5.57 -4.36
N ASP A 109 -6.37 5.64 -5.60
CA ASP A 109 -5.49 5.54 -6.76
C ASP A 109 -4.99 6.94 -7.13
N ILE A 110 -3.69 7.03 -7.41
CA ILE A 110 -3.07 8.21 -7.96
C ILE A 110 -2.90 7.98 -9.45
N GLU A 111 -3.51 8.85 -10.25
CA GLU A 111 -3.49 8.74 -11.69
C GLU A 111 -2.72 9.92 -12.30
N VAL A 112 -1.80 9.63 -13.21
CA VAL A 112 -1.03 10.64 -13.96
C VAL A 112 -1.64 10.83 -15.34
N PHE A 113 -1.75 12.08 -15.78
CA PHE A 113 -2.17 12.41 -17.13
C PHE A 113 -1.04 12.11 -18.13
N LEU A 114 -1.33 11.29 -19.15
CA LEU A 114 -0.40 11.01 -20.24
C LEU A 114 -0.83 11.78 -21.50
N PRO A 115 -0.13 12.87 -21.89
CA PRO A 115 -0.54 13.71 -23.03
C PRO A 115 -0.63 12.95 -24.35
N GLY A 116 0.24 11.96 -24.56
CA GLY A 116 0.24 11.14 -25.79
C GLY A 116 -0.98 10.23 -25.95
N GLN A 117 -1.77 10.05 -24.89
CA GLN A 117 -2.98 9.22 -24.88
C GLN A 117 -4.22 9.99 -24.42
N ASP A 118 -4.07 11.29 -24.13
CA ASP A 118 -5.12 12.21 -23.66
C ASP A 118 -6.00 11.64 -22.54
N ARG A 119 -5.36 10.96 -21.58
CA ARG A 119 -6.06 10.27 -20.49
C ARG A 119 -5.17 10.10 -19.25
N TYR A 120 -5.83 9.96 -18.11
CA TYR A 120 -5.22 9.56 -16.84
C TYR A 120 -5.01 8.05 -16.74
N TYR A 121 -3.85 7.65 -16.20
CA TYR A 121 -3.48 6.27 -15.93
C TYR A 121 -3.04 6.10 -14.48
N GLU A 122 -3.49 5.02 -13.84
CA GLU A 122 -3.04 4.62 -12.50
C GLU A 122 -1.53 4.43 -12.49
N VAL A 123 -0.84 5.11 -11.57
CA VAL A 123 0.60 4.95 -11.32
C VAL A 123 0.91 4.51 -9.88
N SER A 124 -0.05 4.67 -8.97
CA SER A 124 0.06 4.23 -7.59
C SER A 124 -1.33 3.92 -7.03
N SER A 125 -1.38 2.96 -6.11
CA SER A 125 -2.59 2.60 -5.37
C SER A 125 -2.23 2.50 -3.90
N VAL A 126 -2.84 3.34 -3.07
CA VAL A 126 -2.59 3.43 -1.63
C VAL A 126 -3.80 2.90 -0.89
N SER A 127 -3.62 1.87 -0.07
CA SER A 127 -4.71 1.18 0.62
C SER A 127 -4.55 1.15 2.14
N ASN A 128 -5.66 1.25 2.84
CA ASN A 128 -5.76 0.87 4.25
C ASN A 128 -6.44 -0.51 4.34
N CYS A 129 -5.70 -1.50 4.82
CA CYS A 129 -6.16 -2.89 4.95
C CYS A 129 -6.73 -3.20 6.35
N THR A 130 -6.85 -2.19 7.22
CA THR A 130 -7.27 -2.29 8.63
C THR A 130 -6.56 -3.44 9.35
N ASP A 131 -7.28 -4.49 9.74
CA ASP A 131 -6.72 -5.68 10.38
C ASP A 131 -6.81 -6.93 9.50
N PHE A 132 -7.24 -6.81 8.24
CA PHE A 132 -7.47 -7.95 7.34
C PHE A 132 -6.20 -8.79 7.14
N GLN A 133 -5.11 -8.13 6.73
CA GLN A 133 -3.83 -8.80 6.53
C GLN A 133 -3.20 -9.23 7.86
N ALA A 134 -3.27 -8.38 8.89
CA ALA A 134 -2.73 -8.66 10.22
C ALA A 134 -3.37 -9.91 10.84
N ARG A 135 -4.69 -10.10 10.71
CA ARG A 135 -5.40 -11.31 11.18
C ARG A 135 -4.93 -12.58 10.47
N ARG A 136 -4.72 -12.52 9.16
CA ARG A 136 -4.27 -13.68 8.35
C ARG A 136 -2.81 -14.04 8.62
N SER A 137 -1.97 -13.02 8.86
CA SER A 137 -0.56 -13.17 9.22
C SER A 137 -0.32 -13.32 10.73
N LYS A 138 -1.38 -13.28 11.55
CA LYS A 138 -1.34 -13.31 13.02
C LYS A 138 -0.43 -12.27 13.69
N ILE A 139 -0.20 -11.16 12.99
CA ILE A 139 0.55 -10.01 13.48
C ILE A 139 -0.30 -9.31 14.54
N ARG A 140 0.25 -9.17 15.74
CA ARG A 140 -0.40 -8.49 16.87
C ARG A 140 0.59 -7.53 17.50
N TYR A 141 0.08 -6.63 18.35
CA TYR A 141 0.92 -5.86 19.24
C TYR A 141 0.39 -5.91 20.66
N ARG A 142 1.28 -5.75 21.64
CA ARG A 142 0.92 -5.64 23.04
C ARG A 142 0.92 -4.17 23.43
N LYS A 143 -0.21 -3.69 23.95
CA LYS A 143 -0.27 -2.37 24.58
C LYS A 143 0.64 -2.35 25.80
N ASN A 144 1.38 -1.27 25.97
CA ASN A 144 2.10 -1.03 27.21
C ASN A 144 1.03 -0.93 28.31
N LYS A 145 1.02 -1.89 29.23
CA LYS A 145 0.21 -1.75 30.42
C LYS A 145 0.78 -0.55 31.17
N ASP A 146 -0.05 0.45 31.48
CA ASP A 146 0.24 1.31 32.61
C ASP A 146 0.58 0.36 33.77
N CYS A 147 1.82 0.45 34.24
CA CYS A 147 2.24 -0.20 35.46
C CYS A 147 1.61 0.58 36.62
N SER A 148 0.28 0.55 36.72
CA SER A 148 -0.40 0.82 37.97
C SER A 148 -0.22 -0.42 38.84
N ILE A 149 0.98 -0.52 39.42
CA ILE A 149 1.14 -1.15 40.73
C ILE A 149 0.32 -0.27 41.69
N GLY A 150 -0.99 -0.48 41.68
CA GLY A 150 -1.85 -0.08 42.77
C GLY A 150 -1.51 -1.00 43.94
N ASN A 151 -0.52 -0.59 44.73
CA ASN A 151 -0.46 -0.98 46.13
C ASN A 151 -1.77 -0.53 46.78
N LYS A 152 -2.67 -1.47 47.03
CA LYS A 152 -3.49 -1.61 48.25
C LYS A 152 -4.35 -2.86 48.18
#